data_AF-A0A0T6B9C9-F1
#
_entry.id   AF-A0A0T6B9C9-F1
#
_cell.length_a   1.000
_cell.length_b   1.000
_cell.length_c   1.000
_cell.angle_alpha   90.00
_cell.angle_beta   90.00
_cell.angle_gamma   90.00
#
_symmetry.space_group_name_H-M   'P 1'
#
loop_
_entity.id
_entity.type
_entity.pdbx_description
1 polymer ?
#
loop_
_entity_poly.entity_id
_entity_poly.type
_entity_poly.pdbx_seq_one_letter_code
_entity_poly.pdbx_strand_id
1 'polypeptide(L)'
;MEMYVKFLLLICCLPIVYCATAIEEAPVYSAKDRELGYACESGYESVGLMKEGEIKKNFADDMCGEAYCSGGVIEYSGCGAEDVGPRCIMSDKDYSKPYPDCCGKVICFK
;
A
#
# COMPACT_ATOMS: atom_id res chain seq x y z
N MET A 1 5.04 40.22 -5.82
CA MET A 1 5.02 39.37 -4.62
C MET A 1 3.70 38.65 -4.42
N GLU A 2 2.53 39.28 -4.62
CA GLU A 2 1.22 38.60 -4.46
C GLU A 2 1.01 37.37 -5.35
N MET A 3 1.55 37.37 -6.57
CA MET A 3 1.43 36.25 -7.51
C MET A 3 2.20 35.00 -7.06
N TYR A 4 3.33 35.18 -6.35
CA TYR A 4 4.15 34.09 -5.81
C TYR A 4 3.48 33.41 -4.60
N VAL A 5 2.80 34.18 -3.76
CA VAL A 5 2.06 33.67 -2.60
C VAL A 5 0.88 32.81 -3.04
N LYS A 6 0.16 33.22 -4.10
CA LYS A 6 -0.95 32.43 -4.67
C LYS A 6 -0.46 31.13 -5.33
N PHE A 7 0.71 31.16 -5.98
CA PHE A 7 1.32 29.98 -6.58
C PHE A 7 1.81 28.98 -5.52
N LEU A 8 2.40 29.49 -4.42
CA LEU A 8 2.81 28.66 -3.27
C LEU A 8 1.62 27.98 -2.58
N LEU A 9 0.48 28.67 -2.45
CA LEU A 9 -0.75 28.09 -1.89
C LEU A 9 -1.33 26.98 -2.77
N LEU A 10 -1.27 27.11 -4.10
CA LEU A 10 -1.73 26.09 -5.04
C LEU A 10 -0.86 24.82 -5.02
N ILE A 11 0.46 24.96 -4.88
CA ILE A 11 1.40 23.82 -4.83
C ILE A 11 1.22 23.00 -3.55
N CYS A 12 0.86 23.64 -2.41
CA CYS A 12 0.62 22.94 -1.15
C CYS A 12 -0.70 22.14 -1.11
N CYS A 13 -1.67 22.39 -1.99
CA CYS A 13 -2.95 21.67 -2.01
C CYS A 13 -2.97 20.45 -2.93
N LEU A 14 -2.02 20.33 -3.87
CA LEU A 14 -1.94 19.22 -4.82
C LEU A 14 -1.54 17.85 -4.24
N PRO A 15 -0.80 17.70 -3.13
CA PRO A 15 -0.41 16.36 -2.65
C PRO A 15 -1.50 15.62 -1.87
N ILE A 16 -2.65 16.23 -1.56
CA ILE A 16 -3.67 15.63 -0.68
C ILE A 16 -4.41 14.45 -1.35
N VAL A 17 -4.32 14.29 -2.68
CA VAL A 17 -5.09 13.30 -3.43
C VAL A 17 -4.42 11.91 -3.53
N TYR A 18 -3.18 11.75 -3.05
CA TYR A 18 -2.38 10.52 -3.29
C TYR A 18 -2.24 9.54 -2.10
N CYS A 19 -2.97 9.71 -1.00
CA CYS A 19 -2.65 9.03 0.27
C CYS A 19 -3.22 7.61 0.52
N ALA A 20 -3.29 6.71 -0.47
CA ALA A 20 -3.72 5.31 -0.21
C ALA A 20 -2.69 4.23 -0.57
N THR A 21 -1.63 4.57 -1.27
CA THR A 21 -0.57 3.63 -1.66
C THR A 21 0.77 4.11 -1.12
N ALA A 22 1.54 3.21 -0.52
CA ALA A 22 2.94 3.45 -0.20
C ALA A 22 3.82 2.82 -1.29
N ILE A 23 4.90 3.47 -1.65
CA ILE A 23 5.81 3.04 -2.72
C ILE A 23 7.21 2.89 -2.13
N GLU A 24 7.86 1.77 -2.41
CA GLU A 24 9.26 1.48 -2.05
C GLU A 24 10.08 1.31 -3.33
N GLU A 25 11.16 2.09 -3.49
CA GLU A 25 12.18 1.79 -4.50
C GLU A 25 13.01 0.59 -4.01
N ALA A 26 12.80 -0.57 -4.62
CA ALA A 26 13.30 -1.85 -4.12
C ALA A 26 13.96 -2.70 -5.22
N PRO A 27 14.88 -2.17 -6.05
CA PRO A 27 15.48 -2.96 -7.12
C PRO A 27 16.43 -4.03 -6.57
N VAL A 28 16.43 -5.22 -7.19
CA VAL A 28 17.38 -6.29 -6.84
C VAL A 28 18.78 -5.95 -7.36
N TYR A 29 19.74 -5.74 -6.45
CA TYR A 29 21.13 -5.43 -6.81
C TYR A 29 21.98 -6.68 -7.05
N SER A 30 21.66 -7.79 -6.38
CA SER A 30 22.37 -9.06 -6.53
C SER A 30 22.23 -9.62 -7.96
N ALA A 31 23.36 -9.96 -8.59
CA ALA A 31 23.35 -10.58 -9.92
C ALA A 31 22.70 -11.96 -9.88
N LYS A 32 22.97 -12.74 -8.82
CA LYS A 32 22.41 -14.08 -8.61
C LYS A 32 20.89 -14.03 -8.51
N ASP A 33 20.34 -13.09 -7.76
CA ASP A 33 18.89 -13.01 -7.56
C ASP A 33 18.18 -12.50 -8.82
N ARG A 34 18.82 -11.63 -9.59
CA ARG A 34 18.37 -11.27 -10.95
C ARG A 34 18.39 -12.45 -11.91
N GLU A 35 19.42 -13.29 -11.87
CA GLU A 35 19.49 -14.53 -12.68
C GLU A 35 18.39 -15.54 -12.29
N LEU A 36 17.95 -15.54 -11.02
CA LEU A 36 16.82 -16.33 -10.55
C LEU A 36 15.45 -15.72 -10.91
N GLY A 37 15.45 -14.54 -11.55
CA GLY A 37 14.26 -13.86 -12.06
C GLY A 37 13.55 -12.95 -11.06
N TYR A 38 14.21 -12.58 -9.96
CA TYR A 38 13.68 -11.58 -9.03
C TYR A 38 13.88 -10.17 -9.58
N ALA A 39 12.91 -9.29 -9.33
CA ALA A 39 12.88 -7.91 -9.79
C ALA A 39 12.87 -6.93 -8.61
N CYS A 40 12.21 -7.27 -7.50
CA CYS A 40 12.18 -6.46 -6.30
C CYS A 40 12.70 -7.18 -5.05
N GLU A 41 13.31 -6.43 -4.13
CA GLU A 41 13.77 -6.88 -2.81
C GLU A 41 13.32 -5.89 -1.73
N SER A 42 12.28 -6.24 -0.99
CA SER A 42 11.76 -5.38 0.08
C SER A 42 12.63 -5.44 1.34
N GLY A 43 12.72 -4.31 2.04
CA GLY A 43 13.24 -4.27 3.41
C GLY A 43 12.36 -4.98 4.46
N TYR A 44 11.10 -5.28 4.14
CA TYR A 44 10.21 -6.06 5.01
C TYR A 44 10.46 -7.56 4.84
N GLU A 45 10.86 -8.26 5.92
CA GLU A 45 11.20 -9.69 5.88
C GLU A 45 10.04 -10.57 5.37
N SER A 46 8.80 -10.25 5.74
CA SER A 46 7.57 -10.90 5.28
C SER A 46 7.31 -10.74 3.77
N VAL A 47 7.92 -9.75 3.13
CA VAL A 47 7.84 -9.52 1.68
C VAL A 47 9.08 -10.06 0.98
N GLY A 48 10.28 -9.65 1.40
CA GLY A 48 11.56 -10.10 0.83
C GLY A 48 11.62 -9.97 -0.71
N LEU A 49 12.16 -11.01 -1.36
CA LEU A 49 12.31 -11.07 -2.82
C LEU A 49 10.98 -11.32 -3.53
N MET A 50 10.77 -10.59 -4.63
CA MET A 50 9.59 -10.68 -5.49
C MET A 50 9.99 -10.68 -6.97
N LYS A 51 9.26 -11.44 -7.78
CA LYS A 51 9.36 -11.41 -9.23
C LYS A 51 8.53 -10.27 -9.81
N GLU A 52 8.86 -9.88 -11.05
CA GLU A 52 8.06 -8.89 -11.79
C GLU A 52 6.60 -9.36 -11.88
N GLY A 53 5.68 -8.48 -11.49
CA GLY A 53 4.25 -8.76 -11.49
C GLY A 53 3.74 -9.61 -10.32
N GLU A 54 4.61 -10.02 -9.39
CA GLU A 54 4.21 -10.80 -8.22
C GLU A 54 3.39 -9.96 -7.23
N ILE A 55 2.39 -10.59 -6.60
CA ILE A 55 1.55 -9.99 -5.55
C ILE A 55 1.66 -10.86 -4.29
N LYS A 56 2.01 -10.23 -3.16
CA LYS A 56 1.99 -10.85 -1.83
C LYS A 56 0.89 -10.21 -0.99
N LYS A 57 -0.15 -10.98 -0.67
CA LYS A 57 -1.43 -10.48 -0.10
C LYS A 57 -1.46 -10.29 1.41
N ASN A 58 -0.34 -10.51 2.10
CA ASN A 58 -0.14 -10.28 3.53
C ASN A 58 1.31 -9.85 3.70
N PHE A 59 1.59 -8.56 3.52
CA PHE A 59 2.98 -8.09 3.56
C PHE A 59 3.54 -7.95 4.99
N ALA A 60 2.72 -8.10 6.04
CA ALA A 60 3.15 -8.23 7.44
C ALA A 60 2.08 -8.97 8.28
N ASP A 61 2.49 -9.69 9.35
CA ASP A 61 1.61 -10.54 10.17
C ASP A 61 0.48 -9.78 10.88
N ASP A 62 0.66 -8.47 11.11
CA ASP A 62 -0.28 -7.58 11.79
C ASP A 62 -0.88 -6.51 10.84
N MET A 63 -0.66 -6.64 9.53
CA MET A 63 -1.19 -5.70 8.53
C MET A 63 -2.00 -6.43 7.46
N CYS A 64 -3.20 -5.91 7.22
CA CYS A 64 -4.01 -6.32 6.08
C CYS A 64 -3.71 -5.42 4.88
N GLY A 65 -3.05 -5.99 3.89
CA GLY A 65 -2.65 -5.30 2.67
C GLY A 65 -1.86 -6.20 1.74
N GLU A 66 -1.64 -5.74 0.52
CA GLU A 66 -0.84 -6.42 -0.47
C GLU A 66 0.37 -5.61 -0.92
N ALA A 67 1.42 -6.31 -1.32
CA ALA A 67 2.61 -5.76 -1.97
C ALA A 67 2.64 -6.25 -3.43
N TYR A 68 2.87 -5.35 -4.38
CA TYR A 68 2.98 -5.63 -5.80
C TYR A 68 4.34 -5.16 -6.32
N CYS A 69 5.09 -6.04 -6.99
CA CYS A 69 6.39 -5.71 -7.58
C CYS A 69 6.24 -5.35 -9.05
N SER A 70 6.69 -4.15 -9.44
CA SER A 70 6.88 -3.81 -10.85
C SER A 70 8.05 -2.85 -11.07
N GLY A 71 8.92 -3.16 -12.03
CA GLY A 71 9.99 -2.26 -12.46
C GLY A 71 11.01 -1.94 -11.37
N GLY A 72 11.23 -2.84 -10.41
CA GLY A 72 12.09 -2.60 -9.25
C GLY A 72 11.46 -1.69 -8.19
N VAL A 73 10.14 -1.50 -8.25
CA VAL A 73 9.35 -0.75 -7.28
C VAL A 73 8.34 -1.70 -6.65
N ILE A 74 8.13 -1.57 -5.33
CA ILE A 74 7.06 -2.27 -4.63
C ILE A 74 5.97 -1.28 -4.26
N GLU A 75 4.76 -1.56 -4.71
CA GLU A 75 3.56 -0.82 -4.34
C GLU A 75 2.82 -1.56 -3.23
N TYR A 76 2.54 -0.87 -2.14
CA TYR A 76 1.79 -1.37 -0.99
C TYR A 76 0.39 -0.78 -0.97
N SER A 77 -0.62 -1.65 -0.90
CA SER A 77 -2.03 -1.28 -0.80
C SER A 77 -2.63 -1.83 0.49
N GLY A 78 -3.33 -0.99 1.25
CA GLY A 78 -4.07 -1.38 2.45
C GLY A 78 -5.58 -1.21 2.29
N CYS A 79 -6.35 -1.49 3.35
CA CYS A 79 -7.83 -1.43 3.35
C CYS A 79 -8.46 -0.04 3.11
N GLY A 80 -7.67 1.00 2.88
CA GLY A 80 -8.16 2.37 2.78
C GLY A 80 -8.73 2.91 4.10
N ALA A 81 -9.22 4.14 4.06
CA ALA A 81 -9.99 4.76 5.13
C ALA A 81 -11.44 4.90 4.66
N GLU A 82 -12.38 4.49 5.51
CA GLU A 82 -13.81 4.53 5.24
C GLU A 82 -14.50 5.45 6.24
N ASP A 83 -15.39 6.32 5.77
CA ASP A 83 -16.22 7.15 6.63
C ASP A 83 -17.41 6.31 7.14
N VAL A 84 -17.57 6.26 8.46
CA VAL A 84 -18.58 5.42 9.10
C VAL A 84 -19.78 6.30 9.49
N GLY A 85 -20.88 6.15 8.74
CA GLY A 85 -22.10 6.91 8.96
C GLY A 85 -22.81 6.61 10.29
N PRO A 86 -23.85 7.39 10.63
CA PRO A 86 -24.62 7.18 11.86
C PRO A 86 -25.22 5.78 11.94
N ARG A 87 -25.13 5.15 13.13
CA ARG A 87 -25.57 3.77 13.38
C ARG A 87 -24.82 2.72 12.54
N CYS A 88 -23.61 3.02 12.09
CA CYS A 88 -22.72 2.04 11.51
C CYS A 88 -21.47 1.86 12.39
N ILE A 89 -20.84 0.69 12.32
CA ILE A 89 -19.53 0.40 12.90
C ILE A 89 -18.63 -0.24 11.85
N MET A 90 -17.33 -0.05 11.96
CA MET A 90 -16.36 -0.84 11.23
C MET A 90 -16.13 -2.16 12.00
N SER A 91 -16.27 -3.30 11.33
CA SER A 91 -15.88 -4.57 11.93
C SER A 91 -14.37 -4.65 12.11
N ASP A 92 -13.91 -5.48 13.05
CA ASP A 92 -12.49 -5.77 13.18
C ASP A 92 -11.92 -6.40 11.89
N LYS A 93 -10.62 -6.19 11.69
CA LYS A 93 -9.85 -6.86 10.63
C LYS A 93 -9.65 -8.33 10.98
N ASP A 94 -9.64 -9.18 9.97
CA ASP A 94 -9.41 -10.63 10.11
C ASP A 94 -8.08 -11.01 9.46
N TYR A 95 -6.98 -10.88 10.21
CA TYR A 95 -5.62 -11.16 9.71
C TYR A 95 -5.39 -12.64 9.34
N SER A 96 -6.34 -13.54 9.62
CA SER A 96 -6.29 -14.93 9.13
C SER A 96 -6.60 -15.06 7.64
N LYS A 97 -7.15 -14.01 7.02
CA LYS A 97 -7.51 -13.97 5.61
C LYS A 97 -6.51 -13.16 4.79
N PRO A 98 -6.37 -13.43 3.49
CA PRO A 98 -5.55 -12.59 2.62
C PRO A 98 -6.26 -11.27 2.28
N TYR A 99 -5.50 -10.24 1.90
CA TYR A 99 -6.07 -9.02 1.34
C TYR A 99 -6.86 -9.30 0.03
N PRO A 100 -8.03 -8.66 -0.18
CA PRO A 100 -8.71 -7.67 0.68
C PRO A 100 -9.68 -8.25 1.71
N ASP A 101 -9.78 -9.58 1.83
CA ASP A 101 -10.77 -10.23 2.70
C ASP A 101 -10.47 -10.08 4.19
N CYS A 102 -9.23 -9.73 4.56
CA CYS A 102 -8.86 -9.35 5.93
C CYS A 102 -9.35 -7.95 6.33
N CYS A 103 -9.86 -7.15 5.40
CA CYS A 103 -10.33 -5.81 5.70
C CYS A 103 -11.63 -5.81 6.51
N GLY A 104 -11.73 -4.86 7.44
CA GLY A 104 -12.97 -4.59 8.16
C GLY A 104 -14.08 -4.18 7.20
N LYS A 105 -15.33 -4.49 7.56
CA LYS A 105 -16.52 -4.16 6.80
C LYS A 105 -17.39 -3.19 7.59
N VAL A 106 -18.03 -2.27 6.89
CA VAL A 106 -19.03 -1.40 7.51
C VAL A 106 -20.31 -2.19 7.78
N ILE A 107 -20.72 -2.24 9.04
CA ILE A 107 -21.94 -2.89 9.51
C ILE A 107 -22.88 -1.81 10.02
N CYS A 108 -24.04 -1.64 9.39
CA CYS A 108 -25.04 -0.64 9.77
C CYS A 108 -26.26 -1.26 10.45
N PHE A 109 -26.67 -0.67 11.56
CA PHE A 109 -27.85 -1.04 12.33
C PHE A 109 -29.07 -0.27 11.82
N LYS A 110 -30.18 -0.99 11.62
CA LYS A 110 -31.45 -0.41 11.15
C LYS A 110 -32.15 0.42 12.21
#